data_AF-A0A7U7G4K8-F1
#
_entry.id   AF-A0A7U7G4K8-F1
#
_cell.length_a   1.000
_cell.length_b   1.000
_cell.length_c   1.000
_cell.angle_alpha   90.00
_cell.angle_beta   90.00
_cell.angle_gamma   90.00
#
_symmetry.space_group_name_H-M   'P 1'
#
loop_
_entity.id
_entity.type
_entity.pdbx_description
1 polymer ?
#
loop_
_entity_poly.entity_id
_entity_poly.type
_entity_poly.pdbx_seq_one_letter_code
_entity_poly.pdbx_strand_id
1 'polypeptide(L)'
;MLRRCFHQHDGWFAVFLSLALFCGVQVGCPAAVAEDVAMPDEGMAQQMQEQQRILGSARKALEMRFHLLNQSMAVLSDHVDNHRLVPQEAAARLVGIYEAMRPREAAAVFNVMDPHVLIAIAASMNIRKLSGIMAHMSPDRVNLVSQYLGGVRHFHHAVLSVPVALGGSGVVLPTGQDDVPTDTSVEHLHYETMSQHGPLLPSRQ
;
A
#
# COMPACT_ATOMS: atom_id res chain seq x y z
N MET A 1 19.94 7.84 39.46
CA MET A 1 19.23 6.55 39.38
C MET A 1 18.75 6.33 37.95
N LEU A 2 19.66 5.84 37.09
CA LEU A 2 19.33 5.35 35.75
C LEU A 2 18.92 3.88 35.90
N ARG A 3 17.68 3.53 35.56
CA ARG A 3 17.23 2.13 35.42
C ARG A 3 15.87 2.07 34.72
N ARG A 4 15.87 1.78 33.41
CA ARG A 4 15.27 0.56 32.82
C ARG A 4 15.26 0.67 31.30
N CYS A 5 16.36 0.17 30.74
CA CYS A 5 16.46 -0.41 29.40
C CYS A 5 15.37 -1.49 29.22
N PHE A 6 14.68 -1.50 28.08
CA PHE A 6 15.00 -2.36 26.93
C PHE A 6 14.77 -3.86 27.25
N HIS A 7 13.56 -4.31 26.95
CA HIS A 7 13.06 -5.68 26.88
C HIS A 7 12.12 -5.63 25.66
N GLN A 8 12.17 -6.44 24.62
CA GLN A 8 12.52 -7.85 24.54
C GLN A 8 12.56 -8.17 23.04
N HIS A 9 13.73 -8.50 22.48
CA HIS A 9 13.78 -8.99 21.09
C HIS A 9 14.97 -9.94 20.87
N ASP A 10 15.04 -11.04 21.63
CA ASP A 10 16.03 -12.09 21.42
C ASP A 10 15.43 -13.46 21.73
N GLY A 11 14.80 -14.07 20.72
CA GLY A 11 14.15 -15.38 20.84
C GLY A 11 14.37 -16.28 19.63
N TRP A 12 15.33 -15.98 18.75
CA TRP A 12 15.46 -16.67 17.45
C TRP A 12 16.89 -17.10 17.09
N PHE A 13 17.74 -17.44 18.07
CA PHE A 13 19.11 -17.90 17.79
C PHE A 13 19.60 -19.13 18.57
N ALA A 14 18.74 -19.82 19.34
CA ALA A 14 19.17 -20.89 20.25
C ALA A 14 18.64 -22.30 19.89
N VAL A 15 18.62 -22.68 18.61
CA VAL A 15 18.22 -24.05 18.19
C VAL A 15 19.28 -24.79 17.34
N PHE A 16 20.39 -24.15 16.94
CA PHE A 16 21.32 -24.75 15.97
C PHE A 16 22.63 -25.36 16.53
N LEU A 17 22.77 -25.54 17.83
CA LEU A 17 24.02 -26.06 18.41
C LEU A 17 23.79 -27.23 19.38
N SER A 18 23.20 -28.33 18.91
CA SER A 18 23.26 -29.62 19.62
C SER A 18 22.85 -30.79 18.73
N LEU A 19 23.63 -31.11 17.70
CA LEU A 19 23.59 -32.45 17.09
C LEU A 19 24.94 -32.83 16.46
N ALA A 20 25.99 -32.77 17.28
CA ALA A 20 27.32 -33.26 16.94
C ALA A 20 27.76 -34.29 17.98
N LEU A 21 27.05 -35.41 18.06
CA LEU A 21 27.48 -36.61 18.81
C LEU A 21 26.47 -37.74 18.56
N PHE A 22 26.56 -38.41 17.42
CA PHE A 22 26.22 -39.83 17.25
C PHE A 22 26.41 -40.23 15.78
N CYS A 23 27.59 -40.75 15.44
CA CYS A 23 27.74 -41.96 14.63
C CYS A 23 29.23 -42.31 14.55
N GLY A 24 29.70 -43.04 15.56
CA GLY A 24 30.90 -43.85 15.40
C GLY A 24 30.50 -45.11 14.64
N VAL A 25 31.02 -45.28 13.42
CA VAL A 25 31.14 -46.59 12.77
C VAL A 25 32.49 -46.59 12.05
N GLN A 26 33.40 -47.37 12.58
CA GLN A 26 34.64 -47.77 11.91
C GLN A 26 34.50 -49.24 11.49
N VAL A 27 35.37 -49.61 10.56
CA VAL A 27 35.74 -50.96 10.08
C VAL A 27 35.08 -51.39 8.77
N GLY A 28 35.88 -51.26 7.71
CA GLY A 28 35.71 -51.97 6.45
C GLY A 28 36.78 -51.61 5.44
N CYS A 29 38.05 -52.01 5.66
CA CYS A 29 38.98 -52.24 4.55
C CYS A 29 38.58 -53.56 3.86
N PRO A 30 38.62 -53.65 2.53
CA PRO A 30 39.87 -54.13 1.93
C PRO A 30 40.27 -53.50 0.58
N ALA A 31 41.58 -53.41 0.42
CA ALA A 31 42.38 -53.72 -0.78
C ALA A 31 41.91 -53.21 -2.16
N ALA A 32 42.72 -52.26 -2.66
CA ALA A 32 43.36 -52.29 -3.97
C ALA A 32 42.51 -52.63 -5.20
N VAL A 33 42.08 -51.58 -5.92
CA VAL A 33 42.28 -51.52 -7.37
C VAL A 33 42.69 -50.09 -7.71
N ALA A 34 43.95 -49.92 -8.10
CA ALA A 34 44.37 -48.77 -8.87
C ALA A 34 43.80 -48.99 -10.28
N GLU A 35 42.62 -48.44 -10.54
CA GLU A 35 42.12 -48.23 -11.90
C GLU A 35 42.35 -46.77 -12.29
N ASP A 36 43.13 -46.66 -13.35
CA ASP A 36 43.44 -45.48 -14.12
C ASP A 36 42.16 -44.91 -14.77
N VAL A 37 41.55 -43.88 -14.17
CA VAL A 37 40.67 -42.93 -14.88
C VAL A 37 40.84 -41.53 -14.28
N ALA A 38 41.90 -40.85 -14.68
CA ALA A 38 41.92 -39.40 -14.65
C ALA A 38 40.92 -38.89 -15.70
N MET A 39 39.65 -38.71 -15.33
CA MET A 39 38.72 -37.66 -15.82
C MET A 39 37.34 -37.83 -15.14
N PRO A 40 37.07 -37.11 -14.03
CA PRO A 40 35.69 -36.84 -13.61
C PRO A 40 35.50 -35.34 -13.34
N ASP A 41 35.52 -34.54 -14.41
CA ASP A 41 35.16 -33.11 -14.31
C ASP A 41 34.21 -32.68 -15.45
N GLU A 42 34.28 -33.31 -16.63
CA GLU A 42 33.48 -32.88 -17.79
C GLU A 42 31.96 -33.02 -17.59
N GLY A 43 31.49 -34.09 -16.95
CA GLY A 43 30.04 -34.29 -16.70
C GLY A 43 29.47 -33.33 -15.66
N MET A 44 30.22 -33.03 -14.60
CA MET A 44 29.84 -32.04 -13.58
C MET A 44 29.90 -30.62 -14.14
N ALA A 45 30.91 -30.32 -14.96
CA ALA A 45 31.02 -29.06 -15.69
C ALA A 45 29.80 -28.84 -16.60
N GLN A 46 29.36 -29.84 -17.35
CA GLN A 46 28.15 -29.76 -18.20
C GLN A 46 26.87 -29.53 -17.38
N GLN A 47 26.70 -30.23 -16.26
CA GLN A 47 25.53 -30.05 -15.37
C GLN A 47 25.48 -28.65 -14.75
N MET A 48 26.61 -28.14 -14.28
CA MET A 48 26.73 -26.78 -13.76
C MET A 48 26.44 -25.74 -14.84
N GLN A 49 26.87 -25.99 -16.08
CA GLN A 49 26.64 -25.09 -17.21
C GLN A 49 25.14 -25.00 -17.58
N GLU A 50 24.43 -26.12 -17.58
CA GLU A 50 22.97 -26.13 -17.83
C GLU A 50 22.20 -25.47 -16.67
N GLN A 51 22.58 -25.73 -15.42
CA GLN A 51 21.99 -25.04 -14.26
C GLN A 51 22.19 -23.52 -14.33
N GLN A 52 23.40 -23.07 -14.67
CA GLN A 52 23.70 -21.64 -14.86
C GLN A 52 22.88 -21.05 -16.01
N ARG A 53 22.64 -21.81 -17.08
CA ARG A 53 21.80 -21.36 -18.21
C ARG A 53 20.35 -21.14 -17.78
N ILE A 54 19.77 -22.08 -17.02
CA ILE A 54 18.40 -21.99 -16.51
C ILE A 54 18.28 -20.86 -15.48
N LEU A 55 19.19 -20.77 -14.52
CA LEU A 55 19.19 -19.67 -13.53
C LEU A 55 19.42 -18.31 -14.19
N GLY A 56 20.25 -18.25 -15.23
CA GLY A 56 20.49 -17.04 -16.02
C GLY A 56 19.25 -16.57 -16.76
N SER A 57 18.44 -17.48 -17.32
CA SER A 57 17.17 -17.11 -17.97
C SER A 57 16.12 -16.65 -16.96
N ALA A 58 16.01 -17.32 -15.81
CA ALA A 58 15.12 -16.91 -14.72
C ALA A 58 15.51 -15.53 -14.16
N ARG A 59 16.81 -15.27 -13.96
CA ARG A 59 17.32 -13.97 -13.52
C ARG A 59 16.97 -12.86 -14.52
N LYS A 60 17.15 -13.10 -15.81
CA LYS A 60 16.76 -12.13 -16.86
C LYS A 60 15.26 -11.84 -16.85
N ALA A 61 14.42 -12.86 -16.67
CA ALA A 61 12.97 -12.67 -16.56
C ALA A 61 12.59 -11.85 -15.32
N LEU A 62 13.27 -12.05 -14.19
CA LEU A 62 13.08 -11.26 -12.98
C LEU A 62 13.50 -9.81 -13.19
N GLU A 63 14.65 -9.58 -13.82
CA GLU A 63 15.16 -8.24 -14.12
C GLU A 63 14.16 -7.44 -14.96
N MET A 64 13.59 -8.05 -16.01
CA MET A 64 12.56 -7.41 -16.83
C MET A 64 11.31 -7.02 -16.01
N ARG A 65 10.87 -7.89 -15.10
CA ARG A 65 9.72 -7.60 -14.22
C ARG A 65 10.04 -6.47 -13.24
N PHE A 66 11.23 -6.48 -12.65
CA PHE A 66 11.68 -5.42 -11.76
C PHE A 66 11.75 -4.07 -12.49
N HIS A 67 12.27 -4.07 -13.72
CA HIS A 67 12.31 -2.88 -14.56
C HIS A 67 10.90 -2.35 -14.88
N LEU A 68 9.95 -3.23 -15.22
CA LEU A 68 8.55 -2.84 -15.46
C LEU A 68 7.88 -2.27 -14.20
N LEU A 69 8.11 -2.90 -13.04
CA LEU A 69 7.59 -2.43 -11.76
C LEU A 69 8.13 -1.03 -11.44
N ASN A 70 9.43 -0.80 -11.61
CA ASN A 70 10.04 0.51 -11.40
C ASN A 70 9.50 1.56 -12.36
N GLN A 71 9.28 1.21 -13.62
CA GLN A 71 8.62 2.11 -14.59
C GLN A 71 7.19 2.46 -14.14
N SER A 72 6.40 1.48 -13.70
CA SER A 72 5.05 1.76 -13.20
C SER A 72 5.04 2.62 -11.94
N MET A 73 6.01 2.42 -11.03
CA MET A 73 6.16 3.24 -9.84
C MET A 73 6.55 4.67 -10.18
N ALA A 74 7.44 4.86 -11.17
CA ALA A 74 7.83 6.19 -11.64
C ALA A 74 6.64 6.95 -12.25
N VAL A 75 5.86 6.28 -13.11
CA VAL A 75 4.65 6.85 -13.72
C VAL A 75 3.59 7.18 -12.65
N LEU A 76 3.40 6.30 -11.68
CA LEU A 76 2.46 6.56 -10.59
C LEU A 76 2.91 7.74 -9.71
N SER A 77 4.20 7.84 -9.40
CA SER A 77 4.75 8.97 -8.64
C SER A 77 4.53 10.28 -9.38
N ASP A 78 4.83 10.32 -10.67
CA ASP A 78 4.63 11.49 -11.52
C ASP A 78 3.15 11.89 -11.59
N HIS A 79 2.25 10.93 -11.79
CA HIS A 79 0.80 11.20 -11.76
C HIS A 79 0.32 11.72 -10.39
N VAL A 80 0.82 11.16 -9.28
CA VAL A 80 0.48 11.64 -7.94
C VAL A 80 0.96 13.07 -7.73
N ASP A 81 2.18 13.39 -8.16
CA ASP A 81 2.74 14.73 -8.01
C ASP A 81 1.98 15.75 -8.88
N ASN A 82 1.64 15.39 -10.12
CA ASN A 82 0.89 16.24 -11.05
C ASN A 82 -0.58 16.46 -10.64
N HIS A 83 -1.19 15.49 -9.94
CA HIS A 83 -2.60 15.57 -9.53
C HIS A 83 -2.79 16.20 -8.13
N ARG A 84 -1.73 16.71 -7.49
CA ARG A 84 -1.87 17.51 -6.27
C ARG A 84 -2.60 18.82 -6.59
N LEU A 85 -3.68 19.09 -5.87
CA LEU A 85 -4.50 20.30 -6.04
C LEU A 85 -3.76 21.59 -5.67
N VAL A 86 -2.74 21.48 -4.81
CA VAL A 86 -1.87 22.60 -4.43
C VAL A 86 -0.42 22.12 -4.55
N PRO A 87 0.43 22.79 -5.36
CA PRO A 87 1.85 22.51 -5.40
C PRO A 87 2.45 22.61 -3.99
N GLN A 88 3.34 21.71 -3.61
CA GLN A 88 3.87 21.65 -2.23
C GLN A 88 4.51 22.97 -1.79
N GLU A 89 5.19 23.66 -2.72
CA GLU A 89 5.76 24.99 -2.49
C GLU A 89 4.69 26.07 -2.27
N ALA A 90 3.58 26.03 -3.01
CA ALA A 90 2.47 26.96 -2.83
C ALA A 90 1.76 26.70 -1.50
N ALA A 91 1.60 25.42 -1.10
CA ALA A 91 1.06 25.05 0.20
C ALA A 91 1.93 25.59 1.33
N ALA A 92 3.27 25.42 1.26
CA ALA A 92 4.18 25.95 2.26
C ALA A 92 4.12 27.48 2.39
N ARG A 93 4.03 28.21 1.27
CA ARG A 93 3.83 29.66 1.29
C ARG A 93 2.51 30.06 1.96
N LEU A 94 1.42 29.36 1.65
CA LEU A 94 0.11 29.62 2.25
C LEU A 94 0.10 29.31 3.74
N VAL A 95 0.70 28.20 4.16
CA VAL A 95 0.86 27.85 5.58
C VAL A 95 1.57 28.97 6.33
N GLY A 96 2.68 29.49 5.80
CA GLY A 96 3.41 30.59 6.43
C GLY A 96 2.56 31.84 6.66
N ILE A 97 1.70 32.19 5.70
CA ILE A 97 0.78 33.34 5.83
C ILE A 97 -0.23 33.10 6.97
N TYR A 98 -0.86 31.93 7.00
CA TYR A 98 -1.88 31.63 8.01
C TYR A 98 -1.30 31.37 9.40
N GLU A 99 -0.07 30.86 9.52
CA GLU A 99 0.60 30.66 10.81
C GLU A 99 1.02 31.98 11.47
N ALA A 100 1.30 33.01 10.67
CA ALA A 100 1.58 34.37 11.13
C ALA A 100 0.31 35.18 11.46
N MET A 101 -0.86 34.76 10.94
CA MET A 101 -2.15 35.37 11.21
C MET A 101 -2.68 35.03 12.61
N ARG A 102 -3.59 35.85 13.14
CA ARG A 102 -4.29 35.53 14.40
C ARG A 102 -5.16 34.29 14.22
N PRO A 103 -5.18 33.34 15.19
CA PRO A 103 -5.94 32.08 15.04
C PRO A 103 -7.42 32.28 14.74
N ARG A 104 -8.05 33.30 15.34
CA ARG A 104 -9.46 33.64 15.11
C ARG A 104 -9.75 34.12 13.69
N GLU A 105 -8.83 34.89 13.10
CA GLU A 105 -8.98 35.41 11.73
C GLU A 105 -8.75 34.29 10.71
N ALA A 106 -7.72 33.47 10.91
CA ALA A 106 -7.47 32.29 10.09
C ALA A 106 -8.66 31.31 10.12
N ALA A 107 -9.27 31.11 11.29
CA ALA A 107 -10.45 30.25 11.45
C ALA A 107 -11.65 30.73 10.61
N ALA A 108 -11.88 32.04 10.53
CA ALA A 108 -12.95 32.61 9.71
C ALA A 108 -12.77 32.27 8.23
N VAL A 109 -11.53 32.35 7.72
CA VAL A 109 -11.19 31.96 6.34
C VAL A 109 -11.33 30.45 6.16
N PHE A 110 -10.85 29.65 7.12
CA PHE A 110 -10.90 28.19 7.05
C PHE A 110 -12.33 27.63 7.10
N ASN A 111 -13.28 28.35 7.69
CA ASN A 111 -14.68 27.95 7.69
C ASN A 111 -15.35 28.05 6.31
N VAL A 112 -14.91 29.00 5.47
CA VAL A 112 -15.48 29.24 4.12
C VAL A 112 -14.64 28.66 2.98
N MET A 113 -13.41 28.23 3.27
CA MET A 113 -12.49 27.65 2.28
C MET A 113 -13.00 26.34 1.68
N ASP A 114 -12.59 26.02 0.46
CA ASP A 114 -12.85 24.71 -0.14
C ASP A 114 -12.22 23.58 0.71
N PRO A 115 -12.93 22.46 0.96
CA PRO A 115 -12.42 21.36 1.78
C PRO A 115 -11.09 20.80 1.28
N HIS A 116 -10.87 20.70 -0.03
CA HIS A 116 -9.63 20.12 -0.56
C HIS A 116 -8.42 20.98 -0.23
N VAL A 117 -8.55 22.31 -0.41
CA VAL A 117 -7.49 23.27 -0.08
C VAL A 117 -7.26 23.34 1.43
N LEU A 118 -8.34 23.31 2.22
CA LEU A 118 -8.26 23.30 3.68
C LEU A 118 -7.43 22.11 4.20
N ILE A 119 -7.71 20.90 3.71
CA ILE A 119 -6.97 19.70 4.14
C ILE A 119 -5.51 19.76 3.69
N ALA A 120 -5.22 20.22 2.47
CA ALA A 120 -3.85 20.34 1.98
C ALA A 120 -3.01 21.30 2.84
N ILE A 121 -3.59 22.44 3.25
CA ILE A 121 -2.93 23.41 4.12
C ILE A 121 -2.83 22.86 5.56
N ALA A 122 -3.91 22.28 6.10
CA ALA A 122 -3.94 21.74 7.45
C ALA A 122 -2.93 20.59 7.65
N ALA A 123 -2.75 19.73 6.65
CA ALA A 123 -1.80 18.62 6.70
C ALA A 123 -0.33 19.06 6.71
N SER A 124 -0.02 20.25 6.18
CA SER A 124 1.33 20.80 6.11
C SER A 124 1.65 21.81 7.24
N MET A 125 0.66 22.15 8.07
CA MET A 125 0.78 23.13 9.16
C MET A 125 1.31 22.52 10.46
N ASN A 126 1.93 23.34 11.32
CA ASN A 126 2.27 22.92 12.67
C ASN A 126 1.02 22.57 13.49
N ILE A 127 0.99 21.36 14.09
CA ILE A 127 -0.15 20.83 14.85
C ILE A 127 -0.60 21.79 15.97
N ARG A 128 0.33 22.48 16.65
CA ARG A 128 0.00 23.42 17.73
C ARG A 128 -0.75 24.65 17.21
N LYS A 129 -0.32 25.20 16.06
CA LYS A 129 -0.96 26.34 15.41
C LYS A 129 -2.33 25.95 14.87
N LEU A 130 -2.41 24.80 14.21
CA LEU A 130 -3.66 24.25 13.71
C LEU A 130 -4.69 24.05 14.84
N SER A 131 -4.28 23.51 15.99
CA SER A 131 -5.16 23.36 17.15
C SER A 131 -5.75 24.69 17.63
N GLY A 132 -4.93 25.76 17.68
CA GLY A 132 -5.40 27.10 18.02
C GLY A 132 -6.39 27.68 17.00
N ILE A 133 -6.25 27.34 15.73
CA ILE A 133 -7.19 27.75 14.67
C ILE A 133 -8.49 26.94 14.79
N MET A 134 -8.40 25.62 14.96
CA MET A 134 -9.56 24.72 15.11
C MET A 134 -10.44 25.10 16.31
N ALA A 135 -9.86 25.65 17.38
CA ALA A 135 -10.60 26.15 18.55
C ALA A 135 -11.58 27.30 18.22
N HIS A 136 -11.36 28.02 17.12
CA HIS A 136 -12.22 29.12 16.66
C HIS A 136 -13.00 28.80 15.38
N MET A 137 -12.87 27.58 14.86
CA MET A 137 -13.63 27.11 13.69
C MET A 137 -15.04 26.63 14.09
N SER A 138 -15.91 26.44 13.11
CA SER A 138 -17.20 25.78 13.35
C SER A 138 -17.01 24.28 13.62
N PRO A 139 -17.83 23.68 14.50
CA PRO A 139 -17.66 22.28 14.91
C PRO A 139 -17.75 21.30 13.73
N ASP A 140 -18.61 21.57 12.75
CA ASP A 140 -18.73 20.75 11.54
C ASP A 140 -17.44 20.74 10.71
N ARG A 141 -16.78 21.90 10.61
CA ARG A 141 -15.52 22.04 9.87
C ARG A 141 -14.37 21.36 10.60
N VAL A 142 -14.34 21.44 11.93
CA VAL A 142 -13.36 20.74 12.77
C VAL A 142 -13.50 19.22 12.62
N ASN A 143 -14.73 18.70 12.67
CA ASN A 143 -15.01 17.29 12.43
C ASN A 143 -14.56 16.84 11.04
N LEU A 144 -14.85 17.65 10.01
CA LEU A 144 -14.41 17.39 8.65
C LEU A 144 -12.87 17.26 8.59
N VAL A 145 -12.15 18.28 9.06
CA VAL A 145 -10.67 18.28 9.05
C VAL A 145 -10.12 17.08 9.80
N SER A 146 -10.69 16.76 10.96
CA SER A 146 -10.24 15.65 11.79
C SER A 146 -10.44 14.29 11.12
N GLN A 147 -11.57 14.11 10.43
CA GLN A 147 -11.85 12.86 9.70
C GLN A 147 -10.94 12.68 8.49
N TYR A 148 -10.59 13.76 7.78
CA TYR A 148 -9.64 13.69 6.66
C TYR A 148 -8.20 13.50 7.14
N LEU A 149 -7.75 14.23 8.15
CA LEU A 149 -6.39 14.06 8.69
C LEU A 149 -6.22 12.71 9.40
N GLY A 150 -7.28 12.20 10.03
CA GLY A 150 -7.30 10.86 10.64
C GLY A 150 -7.42 9.72 9.63
N GLY A 151 -7.54 10.00 8.33
CA GLY A 151 -7.69 8.98 7.28
C GLY A 151 -9.03 8.23 7.30
N VAL A 152 -10.00 8.66 8.13
CA VAL A 152 -11.37 8.12 8.12
C VAL A 152 -12.07 8.53 6.83
N ARG A 153 -11.74 9.71 6.31
CA ARG A 153 -12.20 10.21 5.02
C ARG A 153 -11.04 10.43 4.07
N HIS A 154 -11.29 10.12 2.81
CA HIS A 154 -10.34 10.18 1.72
C HIS A 154 -11.04 10.95 0.61
N PHE A 155 -10.31 11.73 -0.19
CA PHE A 155 -10.88 12.24 -1.41
C PHE A 155 -10.98 11.08 -2.41
N HIS A 156 -12.20 10.73 -2.82
CA HIS A 156 -12.40 9.74 -3.87
C HIS A 156 -11.92 10.34 -5.20
N HIS A 157 -10.66 10.10 -5.54
CA HIS A 157 -10.16 10.38 -6.88
C HIS A 157 -10.73 9.31 -7.81
N ALA A 158 -11.61 9.72 -8.73
CA ALA A 158 -12.31 8.85 -9.68
C ALA A 158 -11.40 8.11 -10.69
N VAL A 159 -10.07 8.13 -10.49
CA VAL A 159 -9.06 7.72 -11.49
C VAL A 159 -8.53 6.30 -11.27
N LEU A 160 -8.87 5.62 -10.16
CA LEU A 160 -8.29 4.31 -9.83
C LEU A 160 -9.28 3.15 -9.81
N SER A 161 -10.28 3.14 -10.69
CA SER A 161 -10.78 1.87 -11.22
C SER A 161 -9.89 1.45 -12.38
N VAL A 162 -8.64 1.07 -12.10
CA VAL A 162 -7.81 0.35 -13.07
C VAL A 162 -8.34 -1.08 -13.07
N PRO A 163 -9.05 -1.56 -14.11
CA PRO A 163 -9.27 -2.98 -14.23
C PRO A 163 -7.89 -3.59 -14.43
N VAL A 164 -7.38 -4.27 -13.40
CA VAL A 164 -6.31 -5.25 -13.58
C VAL A 164 -6.94 -6.36 -14.42
N ALA A 165 -6.88 -6.17 -15.75
CA ALA A 165 -7.18 -7.21 -16.71
C ALA A 165 -6.07 -8.26 -16.55
N LEU A 166 -6.29 -9.20 -15.63
CA LEU A 166 -5.58 -10.47 -15.62
C LEU A 166 -5.77 -11.08 -17.00
N GLY A 167 -4.67 -11.19 -17.75
CA GLY A 167 -4.64 -11.83 -19.05
C GLY A 167 -5.21 -13.24 -18.96
N GLY A 168 -6.46 -13.37 -19.35
CA GLY A 168 -7.14 -14.60 -19.70
C GLY A 168 -7.58 -14.47 -21.14
N SER A 169 -6.93 -15.24 -22.00
CA SER A 169 -7.15 -15.30 -23.44
C SER A 169 -8.63 -15.43 -23.80
N GLY A 170 -9.08 -14.66 -24.79
CA GLY A 170 -10.14 -15.11 -25.69
C GLY A 170 -11.39 -14.23 -25.79
N VAL A 171 -11.63 -13.83 -27.04
CA VAL A 171 -12.95 -13.70 -27.68
C VAL A 171 -13.53 -12.27 -27.80
N VAL A 172 -13.24 -11.72 -28.99
CA VAL A 172 -14.13 -11.03 -29.93
C VAL A 172 -14.94 -9.83 -29.42
N LEU A 173 -14.56 -8.65 -29.92
CA LEU A 173 -15.43 -7.48 -30.02
C LEU A 173 -16.00 -7.42 -31.46
N PRO A 174 -17.32 -7.47 -31.67
CA PRO A 174 -17.91 -6.99 -32.92
C PRO A 174 -18.00 -5.46 -32.90
N THR A 175 -17.56 -4.88 -34.01
CA THR A 175 -17.72 -3.47 -34.38
C THR A 175 -19.15 -3.12 -34.78
N GLY A 176 -19.57 -1.90 -34.43
CA GLY A 176 -20.75 -1.20 -34.98
C GLY A 176 -22.05 -1.56 -34.28
N GLN A 177 -23.05 -0.70 -34.11
CA GLN A 177 -23.29 0.65 -34.60
C GLN A 177 -24.61 1.10 -33.94
N ASP A 178 -24.78 2.41 -33.72
CA ASP A 178 -26.02 3.17 -33.57
C ASP A 178 -27.27 2.47 -32.99
N ASP A 179 -27.72 2.92 -31.81
CA ASP A 179 -29.12 3.34 -31.63
C ASP A 179 -29.29 4.09 -30.31
N VAL A 180 -29.62 5.37 -30.43
CA VAL A 180 -30.22 6.17 -29.36
C VAL A 180 -31.72 5.89 -29.37
N PRO A 181 -32.32 5.60 -28.21
CA PRO A 181 -33.66 6.09 -27.94
C PRO A 181 -33.69 6.90 -26.64
N THR A 182 -34.01 8.17 -26.80
CA THR A 182 -34.68 8.97 -25.78
C THR A 182 -35.99 8.30 -25.39
N ASP A 183 -36.16 7.93 -24.13
CA ASP A 183 -37.45 8.13 -23.47
C ASP A 183 -37.29 8.28 -21.95
N THR A 184 -37.84 9.39 -21.49
CA THR A 184 -38.37 9.64 -20.16
C THR A 184 -38.97 8.41 -19.49
N SER A 185 -38.51 8.09 -18.27
CA SER A 185 -39.39 7.62 -17.20
C SER A 185 -38.64 7.67 -15.86
N VAL A 186 -39.17 8.53 -15.00
CA VAL A 186 -38.88 8.63 -13.58
C VAL A 186 -39.47 7.38 -12.92
N GLU A 187 -38.64 6.44 -12.44
CA GLU A 187 -39.11 5.36 -11.58
C GLU A 187 -38.85 5.68 -10.11
N HIS A 188 -39.99 5.94 -9.49
CA HIS A 188 -40.28 6.14 -8.09
C HIS A 188 -39.86 4.88 -7.29
N LEU A 189 -38.78 4.95 -6.50
CA LEU A 189 -38.53 3.92 -5.50
C LEU A 189 -39.51 4.10 -4.33
N HIS A 190 -40.61 3.34 -4.41
CA HIS A 190 -41.46 3.00 -3.28
C HIS A 190 -40.60 2.34 -2.19
N TYR A 191 -40.43 3.01 -1.05
CA TYR A 191 -40.06 2.30 0.17
C TYR A 191 -41.35 1.70 0.73
N GLU A 192 -41.54 0.41 0.51
CA GLU A 192 -42.56 -0.36 1.19
C GLU A 192 -42.12 -0.54 2.65
N THR A 193 -42.99 -0.11 3.57
CA THR A 193 -42.76 -0.15 5.01
C THR A 193 -42.93 -1.58 5.51
N MET A 194 -41.85 -2.35 5.57
CA MET A 194 -41.84 -3.66 6.21
C MET A 194 -41.83 -3.50 7.74
N SER A 195 -43.01 -3.63 8.33
CA SER A 195 -43.21 -3.90 9.76
C SER A 195 -42.86 -5.35 10.05
N GLN A 196 -41.76 -5.63 10.76
CA GLN A 196 -41.56 -6.92 11.44
C GLN A 196 -40.89 -6.70 12.81
N HIS A 197 -41.69 -6.89 13.85
CA HIS A 197 -41.28 -7.04 15.24
C HIS A 197 -40.21 -8.13 15.38
N GLY A 198 -39.02 -7.75 15.86
CA GLY A 198 -38.05 -8.71 16.39
C GLY A 198 -38.40 -9.11 17.83
N PRO A 199 -38.21 -10.38 18.24
CA PRO A 199 -38.53 -10.84 19.59
C PRO A 199 -37.59 -10.21 20.62
N LEU A 200 -38.18 -9.68 21.69
CA LEU A 200 -37.51 -9.09 22.85
C LEU A 200 -36.72 -10.16 23.61
N LEU A 201 -35.41 -9.93 23.81
CA LEU A 201 -34.62 -10.63 24.82
C LEU A 201 -34.73 -9.88 26.16
N PRO A 202 -34.98 -10.57 27.30
CA PRO A 202 -35.10 -9.93 28.59
C PRO A 202 -33.75 -9.45 29.12
N SER A 203 -33.74 -8.21 29.59
CA SER A 203 -32.67 -7.58 30.36
C SER A 203 -32.32 -8.41 31.58
N ARG A 204 -31.07 -8.85 31.71
CA ARG A 204 -30.55 -9.47 32.93
C ARG A 204 -29.83 -8.40 33.75
N GLN A 205 -30.40 -8.12 34.93
CA GLN A 205 -29.73 -7.49 36.07
C GLN A 205 -28.60 -8.38 36.59
#